data_AF-A0AAD4V216-F1
#
_entry.id   AF-A0AAD4V216-F1
#
_cell.length_a   1.000
_cell.length_b   1.000
_cell.length_c   1.000
_cell.angle_alpha   90.00
_cell.angle_beta   90.00
_cell.angle_gamma   90.00
#
_symmetry.space_group_name_H-M   'P 1'
#
loop_
_entity.id
_entity.type
_entity.pdbx_description
1 polymer ?
#
loop_
_entity_poly.entity_id
_entity_poly.type
_entity_poly.pdbx_seq_one_letter_code
_entity_poly.pdbx_strand_id
1 'polypeptide(L)' 'MIGSIDCMHWQWKNCPTAWQGDYGNRKGQKSIILEAVAGFDTWVWHAFFGVAGSQNNLNVLGQSPVFNDV' A
#
# COMPACT_ATOMS: atom_id res chain seq x y z
N MET A 1 -10.71 14.17 -9.75
CA MET A 1 -9.40 14.85 -9.70
C MET A 1 -8.72 14.43 -8.40
N ILE A 2 -7.46 14.01 -8.46
CA ILE A 2 -6.69 13.62 -7.26
C ILE A 2 -6.43 14.89 -6.44
N GLY A 3 -6.94 14.92 -5.20
CA GLY A 3 -6.66 16.00 -4.25
C GLY A 3 -5.43 15.71 -3.40
N SER A 4 -5.31 14.48 -2.90
CA SER A 4 -4.17 14.00 -2.12
C SER A 4 -4.01 12.48 -2.26
N ILE A 5 -2.78 12.00 -2.15
CA ILE A 5 -2.40 10.59 -2.13
C ILE A 5 -1.39 10.36 -1.00
N ASP A 6 -1.58 9.29 -0.23
CA ASP A 6 -0.65 8.91 0.84
C ASP A 6 -0.51 7.39 0.96
N CYS A 7 0.60 6.94 1.53
CA CYS A 7 0.94 5.54 1.77
C CYS A 7 1.25 5.30 3.25
N MET A 8 0.48 4.42 3.90
CA MET A 8 0.67 4.06 5.31
C MET A 8 1.19 2.63 5.46
N HIS A 9 2.26 2.45 6.25
CA HIS A 9 2.74 1.13 6.65
C HIS A 9 1.96 0.63 7.85
N TRP A 10 1.31 -0.52 7.71
CA TRP A 10 0.57 -1.17 8.79
C TRP A 10 1.17 -2.53 9.10
N GLN A 11 1.63 -2.73 10.34
CA GLN A 11 2.02 -4.05 10.83
C GLN A 11 0.86 -5.06 10.76
N TRP A 12 1.11 -6.17 10.08
CA TRP A 12 0.11 -7.21 9.85
C TRP A 12 0.29 -8.38 10.81
N LYS A 13 -0.34 -8.27 11.99
CA LYS A 13 -0.24 -9.30 13.05
C LYS A 13 -0.76 -10.68 12.63
N ASN A 14 -1.76 -10.71 11.75
CA ASN A 14 -2.41 -11.94 11.28
C ASN A 14 -1.99 -12.30 9.85
N CYS A 15 -0.76 -11.98 9.44
CA CYS A 15 -0.25 -12.33 8.12
C CYS A 15 -0.27 -13.86 7.93
N PRO A 16 -1.00 -14.40 6.92
CA PRO A 16 -1.06 -15.83 6.66
C PRO A 16 0.34 -16.42 6.50
N THR A 17 0.59 -17.59 7.09
CA THR A 17 1.92 -18.23 7.07
C THR A 17 2.50 -18.36 5.66
N ALA A 18 1.65 -18.64 4.67
CA ALA A 18 2.04 -18.73 3.27
C ALA A 18 2.64 -17.44 2.69
N TRP A 19 2.29 -16.26 3.23
CA TRP A 19 2.68 -14.94 2.71
C TRP A 19 3.71 -14.23 3.61
N GLN A 20 4.09 -14.86 4.72
CA GLN A 20 5.03 -14.29 5.66
C GLN A 20 6.39 -14.01 5.03
N GLY A 21 6.85 -14.84 4.09
CA GLY A 21 8.13 -14.62 3.40
C GLY A 21 8.14 -13.28 2.66
N ASP A 22 7.13 -13.04 1.84
CA ASP A 22 7.12 -11.91 0.92
C ASP A 22 6.85 -10.58 1.62
N TYR A 23 6.00 -10.56 2.65
CA TYR A 23 5.67 -9.34 3.39
C TYR A 23 6.54 -9.11 4.63
N GLY A 24 7.55 -9.96 4.83
CA GLY A 24 8.48 -9.86 5.95
C GLY A 24 9.64 -8.92 5.66
N ASN A 25 9.89 -7.98 6.56
CA ASN A 25 11.13 -7.21 6.53
C ASN A 25 12.31 -8.04 7.10
N ARG A 26 13.53 -7.49 7.01
CA ARG A 26 14.76 -8.12 7.55
C ARG A 26 14.68 -8.45 9.05
N LYS A 27 13.84 -7.75 9.81
CA LYS A 27 13.61 -7.97 11.25
C LYS A 27 12.46 -8.97 11.52
N GLY A 28 11.90 -9.59 10.49
CA GLY A 28 10.80 -10.55 10.59
C GLY A 28 9.41 -9.92 10.79
N GLN A 29 9.31 -8.60 10.89
CA GLN A 29 8.02 -7.92 11.02
C GLN A 29 7.28 -7.97 9.69
N LYS A 30 5.99 -8.31 9.74
CA LYS A 30 5.12 -8.34 8.57
C LYS A 30 4.39 -7.01 8.49
N SER A 31 4.41 -6.38 7.32
CA SER A 31 3.66 -5.15 7.09
C SER A 31 3.01 -5.16 5.72
N ILE A 32 1.84 -4.54 5.65
CA ILE A 32 1.16 -4.19 4.41
C ILE A 32 1.21 -2.67 4.26
N ILE A 33 1.28 -2.19 3.03
CA ILE A 33 1.17 -0.76 2.73
C ILE A 33 -0.20 -0.51 2.15
N LEU A 34 -0.92 0.42 2.77
CA LEU A 34 -2.16 0.96 2.25
C LEU A 34 -1.86 2.27 1.52
N GLU A 35 -2.13 2.31 0.23
CA GLU A 35 -2.26 3.54 -0.54
C GLU A 35 -3.71 4.01 -0.49
N ALA A 36 -3.93 5.30 -0.21
CA ALA A 36 -5.25 5.91 -0.23
C ALA A 36 -5.24 7.22 -1.00
N VAL A 37 -6.31 7.47 -1.75
CA VAL A 37 -6.50 8.71 -2.50
C VAL A 37 -7.75 9.43 -2.02
N ALA A 38 -7.60 10.72 -1.73
CA ALA A 38 -8.70 11.61 -1.38
C ALA A 38 -8.94 12.65 -2.49
N GLY A 39 -10.20 12.98 -2.73
CA GLY A 39 -10.59 14.14 -3.53
C GLY A 39 -10.38 15.45 -2.78
N PHE A 40 -10.63 16.58 -3.45
CA PHE A 40 -10.61 17.92 -2.83
C PHE A 40 -11.72 18.13 -1.81
N ASP A 41 -12.79 17.35 -1.93
CA ASP A 41 -13.91 17.25 -1.00
C ASP A 41 -13.59 16.34 0.21
N THR A 42 -12.33 15.94 0.37
CA THR A 42 -11.77 15.09 1.44
C THR A 42 -12.36 13.68 1.54
N TRP A 43 -13.11 13.24 0.52
CA TRP A 43 -13.60 11.87 0.42
C TRP A 43 -12.53 10.93 -0.12
N VAL A 44 -12.30 9.84 0.60
CA VAL A 44 -11.45 8.73 0.13
C VAL A 44 -12.28 7.88 -0.83
N TRP A 45 -11.84 7.78 -2.08
CA TRP A 45 -12.52 7.02 -3.13
C TRP A 45 -11.72 5.82 -3.63
N HIS A 46 -10.45 5.71 -3.22
CA HIS A 46 -9.57 4.61 -3.59
C HIS A 46 -8.73 4.15 -2.41
N ALA A 47 -8.58 2.83 -2.30
CA ALA A 47 -7.67 2.16 -1.38
C ALA A 47 -7.03 0.98 -2.12
N PHE A 48 -5.70 0.92 -2.08
CA PHE A 48 -4.93 -0.16 -2.69
C PHE A 48 -3.91 -0.70 -1.70
N PHE A 49 -3.89 -2.03 -1.54
CA PHE A 49 -2.85 -2.68 -0.77
C PHE A 49 -1.73 -3.09 -1.71
N GLY A 50 -0.51 -2.64 -1.42
CA GLY A 50 0.66 -2.99 -2.22
C GLY A 50 0.83 -4.50 -2.40
N VAL A 51 1.52 -4.90 -3.47
CA VAL A 51 1.77 -6.32 -3.77
C VAL A 51 2.80 -6.93 -2.83
N ALA A 52 2.89 -8.26 -2.87
CA ALA A 52 3.87 -9.04 -2.12
C ALA A 52 5.31 -8.56 -2.37
N GLY A 53 6.13 -8.59 -1.32
CA GLY A 53 7.51 -8.10 -1.33
C GLY A 53 7.75 -6.99 -0.31
N SER A 54 9.02 -6.70 -0.06
CA SER A 54 9.43 -5.55 0.77
C SER A 54 9.22 -4.26 -0.03
N GLN A 55 7.99 -3.75 -0.01
CA GLN A 55 7.62 -2.52 -0.72
C GLN A 55 8.01 -1.26 0.08
N ASN A 56 8.38 -0.20 -0.64
CA ASN A 56 8.42 1.16 -0.11
C ASN A 56 7.34 1.99 -0.82
N ASN A 57 7.14 3.24 -0.38
CA ASN A 57 6.07 4.08 -0.91
C ASN A 57 6.23 4.31 -2.43
N LEU A 58 7.46 4.46 -2.94
CA LEU A 58 7.71 4.68 -4.37
C LEU A 58 7.29 3.47 -5.21
N ASN A 59 7.60 2.26 -4.74
CA ASN A 59 7.23 1.04 -5.45
C ASN A 59 5.71 0.84 -5.47
N VAL A 60 5.03 1.14 -4.37
CA VAL A 60 3.56 1.07 -4.29
C VAL A 60 2.92 2.04 -5.28
N LEU A 61 3.38 3.30 -5.29
CA LEU A 61 2.92 4.30 -6.25
C LEU A 61 3.19 3.88 -7.71
N GLY A 62 4.35 3.27 -7.98
CA GLY A 62 4.69 2.78 -9.33
C GLY A 62 3.85 1.57 -9.80
N GLN A 63 3.18 0.88 -8.89
CA GLN A 63 2.26 -0.22 -9.17
C GLN A 63 0.79 0.18 -9.01
N SER A 64 0.54 1.44 -8.63
CA SER A 64 -0.79 1.93 -8.34
C SER A 64 -1.63 1.96 -9.61
N PRO A 65 -2.87 1.41 -9.57
CA PRO A 65 -3.78 1.51 -10.70
C PRO A 65 -4.29 2.94 -10.93
N VAL A 66 -4.10 3.84 -9.96
CA VAL A 66 -4.56 5.24 -10.02
C VAL A 66 -3.93 6.00 -11.19
N PHE A 67 -2.73 5.61 -11.61
CA PHE A 67 -1.99 6.26 -12.70
C PHE A 67 -2.13 5.56 -14.06
N ASN A 68 -2.93 4.50 -14.17
CA ASN A 68 -3.04 3.74 -15.43
C ASN A 68 -3.77 4.51 -16.55
N ASP A 69 -4.67 5.42 -16.18
CA ASP A 69 -5.51 6.18 -17.11
C ASP A 69 -5.13 7.68 -17.18
N VAL A 70 -3.90 8.02 -16.77
CA VAL A 70 -3.32 9.38 -16.89
C VAL A 70 -2.63 9.55 -18.24
#